data_AF-A0A7S3YT35-F1
#
_entry.id   AF-A0A7S3YT35-F1
#
_cell.length_a   1.000
_cell.length_b   1.000
_cell.length_c   1.000
_cell.angle_alpha   90.00
_cell.angle_beta   90.00
_cell.angle_gamma   90.00
#
_symmetry.space_group_name_H-M   'P 1'
#
loop_
_entity.id
_entity.type
_entity.pdbx_description
1 polymer ?
#
loop_
_entity_poly.entity_id
_entity_poly.type
_entity_poly.pdbx_seq_one_letter_code
_entity_poly.pdbx_strand_id
1 'polypeptide(L)'
;MFEVVADNQKFLFRNDPRNHDKFITSGLWRFSQHPNYFGEIIMWTAICVSATGGFRELVHYVSWISPLFTYYVLLHVSGVPMLKAKADKKWKGNPEYERYIANTPEIIPGELA
;
A
#
# COMPACT_ATOMS: atom_id res chain seq x y z
N MET A 1 -1.15 4.91 -11.68
CA MET A 1 0.32 4.99 -11.86
C MET A 1 1.11 4.73 -10.58
N PHE A 2 0.69 5.24 -9.41
CA PHE A 2 1.43 5.08 -8.15
C PHE A 2 1.64 3.60 -7.76
N GLU A 3 0.60 2.78 -7.89
CA GLU A 3 0.64 1.33 -7.69
C GLU A 3 1.69 0.63 -8.59
N VAL A 4 1.59 0.86 -9.89
CA VAL A 4 2.50 0.26 -10.90
C VAL A 4 3.96 0.61 -10.62
N VAL A 5 4.24 1.87 -10.25
CA VAL A 5 5.61 2.29 -9.92
C VAL A 5 6.11 1.61 -8.64
N ALA A 6 5.27 1.54 -7.60
CA ALA A 6 5.61 0.88 -6.34
C ALA A 6 5.90 -0.61 -6.53
N ASP A 7 5.08 -1.30 -7.32
CA ASP A 7 5.26 -2.73 -7.62
C ASP A 7 6.49 -2.96 -8.49
N ASN A 8 6.74 -2.11 -9.50
CA ASN A 8 7.96 -2.20 -10.30
C ASN A 8 9.22 -1.97 -9.47
N GLN A 9 9.23 -0.99 -8.57
CA GLN A 9 10.34 -0.78 -7.62
C GLN A 9 10.58 -2.02 -6.75
N LYS A 10 9.52 -2.61 -6.21
CA LYS A 10 9.61 -3.84 -5.41
C LYS A 10 10.09 -5.04 -6.23
N PHE A 11 9.63 -5.16 -7.47
CA PHE A 11 10.06 -6.22 -8.39
C PHE A 11 11.55 -6.13 -8.68
N LEU A 12 12.03 -4.95 -9.07
CA LEU A 12 13.45 -4.71 -9.34
C LEU A 12 14.31 -4.96 -8.08
N PHE A 13 13.86 -4.49 -6.92
CA PHE A 13 14.54 -4.73 -5.65
C PHE A 13 14.69 -6.22 -5.34
N ARG A 14 13.61 -7.00 -5.49
CA ARG A 14 13.61 -8.45 -5.19
C ARG A 14 14.43 -9.28 -6.17
N ASN A 15 14.59 -8.82 -7.40
CA ASN A 15 15.35 -9.53 -8.43
C ASN A 15 16.85 -9.25 -8.38
N ASP A 16 17.29 -8.28 -7.59
CA ASP A 16 18.72 -8.04 -7.36
C ASP A 16 19.25 -9.04 -6.31
N PRO A 17 20.22 -9.92 -6.65
CA PRO A 17 20.77 -10.90 -5.71
C PRO A 17 21.38 -10.27 -4.45
N ARG A 18 21.82 -9.01 -4.51
CA ARG A 18 22.39 -8.27 -3.37
C ARG A 18 21.34 -7.91 -2.31
N ASN A 19 20.06 -8.02 -2.65
CA ASN A 19 18.92 -7.77 -1.78
C ASN A 19 18.31 -9.05 -1.22
N HIS A 20 19.01 -10.19 -1.36
CA HIS A 20 18.59 -11.43 -0.72
C HIS A 20 18.35 -11.20 0.78
N ASP A 21 17.19 -11.64 1.26
CA ASP A 21 16.72 -11.44 2.62
C ASP A 21 16.63 -10.00 3.14
N LYS A 22 16.68 -8.99 2.28
CA LYS A 22 16.44 -7.58 2.64
C LYS A 22 15.00 -7.14 2.37
N PHE A 23 14.62 -6.02 2.95
CA PHE A 23 13.35 -5.33 2.71
C PHE A 23 13.62 -3.99 2.01
N ILE A 24 12.67 -3.56 1.17
CA ILE A 24 12.79 -2.32 0.41
C ILE A 24 12.45 -1.12 1.31
N THR A 25 13.31 -0.11 1.29
CA THR A 25 13.13 1.16 2.02
C THR A 25 13.40 2.38 1.14
N SER A 26 13.55 2.17 -0.18
CA SER A 26 13.89 3.18 -1.16
C SER A 26 12.74 3.43 -2.14
N GLY A 27 12.84 4.51 -2.93
CA GLY A 27 11.77 4.89 -3.85
C GLY A 27 10.52 5.31 -3.09
N LEU A 28 9.34 4.83 -3.50
CA LEU A 28 8.07 5.12 -2.84
C LEU A 28 7.95 4.47 -1.46
N TRP A 29 8.67 3.37 -1.25
CA TRP A 29 8.64 2.59 0.00
C TRP A 29 9.29 3.33 1.18
N ARG A 30 10.02 4.43 0.94
CA ARG A 30 10.52 5.28 2.02
C ARG A 30 9.44 6.17 2.64
N PHE A 31 8.35 6.41 1.92
CA PHE A 31 7.30 7.35 2.32
C PHE A 31 6.07 6.64 2.88
N SER A 32 5.88 5.37 2.50
CA SER A 32 4.78 4.52 2.93
C SER A 32 5.24 3.08 2.95
N GLN A 33 4.80 2.28 3.93
CA GLN A 33 5.08 0.85 4.00
C GLN A 33 4.35 0.06 2.92
N HIS A 34 3.23 0.60 2.41
CA HIS A 34 2.40 -0.01 1.37
C HIS A 34 1.98 1.02 0.31
N PRO A 35 2.94 1.60 -0.44
CA PRO A 35 2.65 2.64 -1.41
C PRO A 35 1.78 2.12 -2.55
N ASN A 36 1.88 0.83 -2.88
CA ASN A 36 1.04 0.19 -3.87
C ASN A 36 -0.44 0.18 -3.47
N TYR A 37 -0.76 -0.18 -2.22
CA TYR A 37 -2.14 -0.15 -1.71
C TYR A 37 -2.73 1.25 -1.65
N PHE A 38 -1.92 2.24 -1.29
CA PHE A 38 -2.35 3.64 -1.39
C PHE A 38 -2.73 4.02 -2.82
N GLY A 39 -1.92 3.61 -3.80
CA GLY A 39 -2.20 3.81 -5.22
C GLY A 39 -3.51 3.15 -5.67
N GLU A 40 -3.76 1.92 -5.24
CA GLU A 40 -4.98 1.17 -5.54
C GLU A 40 -6.23 1.82 -4.92
N ILE A 41 -6.15 2.21 -3.64
CA ILE A 41 -7.25 2.91 -2.93
C ILE A 41 -7.59 4.21 -3.65
N ILE A 42 -6.59 5.05 -3.96
CA ILE A 42 -6.82 6.32 -4.67
C ILE A 42 -7.40 6.06 -6.05
N MET A 43 -6.96 5.03 -6.76
CA MET A 43 -7.49 4.70 -8.08
C MET A 43 -8.99 4.37 -8.00
N TRP A 44 -9.40 3.49 -7.10
CA TRP A 44 -10.82 3.13 -6.95
C TRP A 44 -11.66 4.31 -6.47
N THR A 45 -11.14 5.13 -5.55
CA THR A 45 -11.80 6.36 -5.12
C THR A 45 -11.95 7.35 -6.29
N ALA A 46 -10.90 7.57 -7.08
CA ALA A 46 -10.92 8.49 -8.21
C ALA A 46 -11.89 8.05 -9.31
N ILE A 47 -12.00 6.74 -9.57
CA ILE A 47 -12.99 6.16 -10.49
C ILE A 47 -14.41 6.44 -9.96
N CYS A 48 -14.66 6.19 -8.67
CA CYS A 48 -15.96 6.46 -8.04
C CYS A 48 -16.35 7.95 -8.11
N VAL A 49 -15.41 8.85 -7.80
CA VAL A 49 -15.61 10.30 -7.88
C VAL A 49 -15.86 10.74 -9.32
N SER A 50 -15.10 10.22 -10.30
CA SER A 50 -15.28 10.59 -11.71
C SER A 50 -16.63 10.15 -12.27
N ALA A 51 -17.17 9.02 -11.79
CA ALA A 51 -18.47 8.51 -12.21
C ALA A 51 -19.66 9.17 -11.48
N THR A 52 -19.40 9.95 -10.41
CA THR A 52 -20.41 10.53 -9.53
C THR A 52 -21.45 11.39 -10.26
N GLY A 53 -21.05 12.15 -11.30
CA GLY A 53 -21.96 12.99 -12.08
C GLY A 53 -22.97 12.22 -12.95
N GLY A 54 -22.75 10.91 -13.18
CA GLY A 54 -23.64 10.04 -13.96
C GLY A 54 -24.63 9.24 -13.10
N PHE A 55 -24.44 9.20 -11.78
CA PHE A 55 -25.27 8.41 -10.88
C PHE A 55 -26.45 9.21 -10.35
N ARG A 56 -27.62 8.56 -10.28
CA ARG A 56 -28.82 9.11 -9.64
C ARG A 56 -29.13 8.33 -8.36
N GLU A 57 -29.58 9.05 -7.34
CA GLU A 57 -30.22 8.47 -6.15
C GLU A 57 -29.35 7.37 -5.51
N LEU A 58 -29.92 6.18 -5.29
CA LEU A 58 -29.30 5.02 -4.67
C LEU A 58 -27.98 4.58 -5.32
N VAL A 59 -27.84 4.74 -6.64
CA VAL A 59 -26.64 4.29 -7.37
C VAL A 59 -25.39 5.05 -6.91
N HIS A 60 -25.55 6.33 -6.56
CA HIS A 60 -24.46 7.14 -6.01
C HIS A 60 -23.94 6.56 -4.70
N TYR A 61 -24.82 6.17 -3.79
CA TYR A 61 -24.40 5.62 -2.49
C TYR A 61 -23.82 4.21 -2.63
N VAL A 62 -24.41 3.39 -3.50
CA VAL A 62 -23.94 2.01 -3.74
C VAL A 62 -22.56 2.00 -4.40
N SER A 63 -22.22 2.97 -5.26
CA SER A 63 -20.90 3.00 -5.92
C SER A 63 -19.74 3.15 -4.93
N TRP A 64 -19.96 3.79 -3.77
CA TRP A 64 -18.96 3.92 -2.71
C TRP A 64 -18.64 2.61 -1.98
N ILE A 65 -19.50 1.59 -2.08
CA ILE A 65 -19.24 0.27 -1.49
C ILE A 65 -17.94 -0.32 -2.05
N SER A 66 -17.67 -0.13 -3.34
CA SER A 66 -16.47 -0.67 -3.99
C SER A 66 -15.17 -0.12 -3.38
N PRO A 67 -14.87 1.20 -3.40
CA PRO A 67 -13.63 1.71 -2.83
C PRO A 67 -13.52 1.47 -1.31
N LEU A 68 -14.63 1.53 -0.56
CA LEU A 68 -14.63 1.22 0.87
C LEU A 68 -14.33 -0.25 1.16
N PHE A 69 -14.88 -1.16 0.35
CA PHE A 69 -14.62 -2.58 0.45
C PHE A 69 -13.17 -2.91 0.09
N THR A 70 -12.64 -2.33 -0.98
CA THR A 70 -11.22 -2.49 -1.36
C THR A 70 -10.30 -2.00 -0.24
N TYR A 71 -10.56 -0.80 0.29
CA TYR A 71 -9.84 -0.28 1.45
C TYR A 71 -9.85 -1.26 2.63
N TYR A 72 -11.04 -1.77 2.98
CA TYR A 72 -11.20 -2.68 4.12
C TYR A 72 -10.42 -3.99 3.93
N VAL A 73 -10.54 -4.62 2.76
CA VAL A 73 -9.85 -5.88 2.46
C VAL A 73 -8.32 -5.71 2.49
N LEU A 74 -7.82 -4.62 1.91
CA LEU A 74 -6.39 -4.34 1.88
C LEU A 74 -5.81 -4.07 3.27
N LEU A 75 -6.46 -3.26 4.09
CA LEU A 75 -5.89 -2.87 5.38
C LEU A 75 -6.18 -3.86 6.51
N HIS A 76 -7.30 -4.58 6.46
CA HIS A 76 -7.78 -5.35 7.61
C HIS A 76 -7.92 -6.85 7.36
N VAL A 77 -7.87 -7.32 6.11
CA VAL A 77 -8.06 -8.75 5.80
C VAL A 77 -6.81 -9.37 5.17
N SER A 78 -6.56 -9.12 3.89
CA SER A 78 -5.60 -9.89 3.11
C SER A 78 -4.33 -9.13 2.72
N GLY A 79 -4.35 -7.79 2.74
CA GLY A 79 -3.19 -6.99 2.35
C GLY A 79 -2.18 -6.83 3.49
N VAL A 80 -2.29 -5.73 4.24
CA VAL A 80 -1.38 -5.32 5.30
C VAL A 80 -1.17 -6.40 6.36
N PRO A 81 -2.20 -7.02 6.96
CA PRO A 81 -1.99 -7.96 8.07
C PRO A 81 -1.19 -9.20 7.67
N MET A 82 -1.47 -9.74 6.48
CA MET A 82 -0.76 -10.92 5.97
C MET A 82 0.70 -10.60 5.59
N LEU A 83 0.95 -9.42 5.01
CA LEU A 83 2.29 -8.97 4.68
C LEU A 83 3.12 -8.67 5.93
N LYS A 84 2.54 -7.98 6.92
CA LYS A 84 3.17 -7.71 8.21
C LYS A 84 3.53 -9.01 8.93
N ALA A 85 2.60 -9.98 8.99
CA ALA A 85 2.89 -11.28 9.61
C ALA A 85 4.04 -12.04 8.92
N LYS A 86 4.15 -11.96 7.59
CA LYS A 86 5.28 -12.55 6.83
C LYS A 86 6.59 -11.79 7.06
N ALA A 87 6.55 -10.47 7.10
CA ALA A 87 7.69 -9.60 7.34
C ALA A 87 8.24 -9.80 8.77
N ASP A 88 7.36 -9.82 9.77
CA ASP A 88 7.72 -10.04 11.17
C ASP A 88 8.32 -11.43 11.39
N LYS A 89 7.81 -12.47 10.71
CA LYS A 89 8.44 -13.81 10.75
C LYS A 89 9.89 -13.81 10.26
N LYS A 90 10.24 -12.89 9.36
CA LYS A 90 11.55 -12.84 8.69
C LYS A 90 12.51 -11.85 9.32
N TRP A 91 12.02 -10.69 9.76
CA TRP A 91 12.84 -9.53 10.13
C TRP A 91 12.57 -8.98 11.53
N LYS A 92 11.64 -9.56 12.31
CA LYS A 92 11.45 -9.14 13.71
C LYS A 92 12.75 -9.34 14.50
N GLY A 93 13.12 -8.34 15.30
CA GLY A 93 14.41 -8.29 16.00
C GLY A 93 15.55 -7.68 15.18
N ASN A 94 15.35 -7.37 13.90
CA ASN A 94 16.31 -6.58 13.12
C ASN A 94 16.08 -5.08 13.41
N PRO A 95 17.08 -4.37 13.98
CA PRO A 95 16.94 -2.95 14.32
C PRO A 95 16.59 -2.05 13.14
N GLU A 96 17.06 -2.36 11.93
CA GLU A 96 16.77 -1.57 10.73
C GLU A 96 15.30 -1.72 10.31
N TYR A 97 14.76 -2.94 10.40
CA TYR A 97 13.37 -3.21 10.07
C TYR A 97 12.44 -2.53 11.09
N GLU A 98 12.76 -2.66 12.37
CA GLU A 98 11.99 -2.03 13.45
C GLU A 98 12.03 -0.51 13.37
N ARG A 99 13.19 0.07 13.02
CA ARG A 99 13.30 1.50 12.76
C ARG A 99 12.47 1.92 11.54
N TYR A 100 12.48 1.12 10.46
CA TYR A 100 11.70 1.42 9.26
C TYR A 100 10.19 1.44 9.54
N ILE A 101 9.66 0.40 10.21
CA ILE A 101 8.22 0.35 10.53
C ILE A 101 7.78 1.44 11.52
N ALA A 102 8.69 1.89 12.40
CA ALA A 102 8.39 2.94 13.38
C ALA A 102 8.36 4.34 12.75
N ASN A 103 9.17 4.59 11.72
CA ASN A 103 9.33 5.91 11.12
C ASN A 103 8.60 6.07 9.77
N THR A 104 8.08 4.98 9.19
CA THR A 104 7.39 5.02 7.90
C THR A 104 5.90 4.81 8.11
N PRO A 105 5.02 5.71 7.64
CA PRO A 105 3.57 5.51 7.71
C PRO A 105 3.11 4.23 7.00
N GLU A 106 2.04 3.61 7.46
CA GLU A 106 1.59 2.32 6.91
C GLU A 106 1.05 2.43 5.48
N ILE A 107 0.19 3.42 5.22
CA ILE A 107 -0.51 3.58 3.93
C ILE A 107 -0.27 4.97 3.33
N ILE A 108 -0.72 6.03 4.00
CA ILE A 108 -0.69 7.39 3.46
C ILE A 108 0.75 7.91 3.48
N PRO A 109 1.34 8.28 2.32
CA PRO A 109 2.71 8.75 2.26
C PRO A 109 2.93 9.98 3.15
N GLY A 110 3.92 9.91 4.05
CA GLY A 110 4.30 11.02 4.93
C GLY A 110 5.41 11.89 4.35
N GLU A 111 5.66 13.02 5.01
CA GLU A 111 6.86 13.84 4.77
C GLU A 111 8.10 13.18 5.40
N LEU A 112 9.28 13.51 4.88
CA LEU A 112 10.58 13.01 5.35
C LEU A 112 10.74 13.18 6.87
N ALA A 113 10.98 12.06 7.58
CA ALA A 113 11.62 12.05 8.90
C ALA A 113 13.15 11.88 8.76
#